data_AF-A0A7C3EJ95-F1
#
_entry.id   AF-A0A7C3EJ95-F1
#
_cell.length_a   1.000
_cell.length_b   1.000
_cell.length_c   1.000
_cell.angle_alpha   90.00
_cell.angle_beta   90.00
_cell.angle_gamma   90.00
#
_symmetry.space_group_name_H-M   'P 1'
#
loop_
_entity.id
_entity.type
_entity.pdbx_description
1 polymer ?
#
loop_
_entity_poly.entity_id
_entity_poly.type
_entity_poly.pdbx_seq_one_letter_code
_entity_poly.pdbx_strand_id
1 'polypeptide(L)'
;MRKIIFILFFFTSILYRAQAECPEGWETKTVTAQYSYNYNGYSFSCFFTIKYCCRWNNDLKTVELIIDEIYPTYSSICWLFIRNWYHFNDWVHNTVAESSVNCNPPYPPCDDPINFYYDIRLVAYYCWYFENWEKYIGDDYILSKKRCQNQTNYCEKTWRVCIDYSYNPPRIIRTFISSISYGQPQCPTNMPELPPEGDPRWGQHWITSCFAEPCE
;
A
#
# COMPACT_ATOMS: atom_id res chain seq x y z
N MET A 1 -44.61 37.87 2.50
CA MET A 1 -44.13 36.75 1.64
C MET A 1 -42.61 36.83 1.66
N ARG A 2 -41.86 36.26 2.61
CA ARG A 2 -41.52 34.84 2.84
C ARG A 2 -41.13 34.09 1.55
N LYS A 3 -39.86 33.61 1.56
CA LYS A 3 -39.36 32.32 1.05
C LYS A 3 -39.13 32.28 -0.48
N ILE A 4 -37.90 32.17 -1.01
CA ILE A 4 -36.96 31.02 -1.14
C ILE A 4 -35.91 31.57 -2.16
N ILE A 5 -34.56 31.48 -2.07
CA ILE A 5 -33.70 30.30 -2.13
C ILE A 5 -32.30 30.68 -1.64
N PHE A 6 -31.92 30.06 -0.53
CA PHE A 6 -30.58 30.00 0.05
C PHE A 6 -29.87 28.77 -0.54
N ILE A 7 -29.61 28.72 -1.86
CA ILE A 7 -29.02 27.53 -2.51
C ILE A 7 -28.13 28.00 -3.68
N LEU A 8 -27.01 28.65 -3.34
CA LEU A 8 -25.90 28.82 -4.28
C LEU A 8 -24.54 28.57 -3.61
N PHE A 9 -24.56 28.04 -2.39
CA PHE A 9 -23.38 27.59 -1.63
C PHE A 9 -23.31 26.05 -1.50
N PHE A 10 -24.07 25.31 -2.32
CA PHE A 10 -24.26 23.86 -2.16
C PHE A 10 -23.71 22.98 -3.30
N PHE A 11 -23.03 23.55 -4.30
CA PHE A 11 -22.53 22.77 -5.44
C PHE A 11 -21.09 23.12 -5.87
N THR A 12 -20.31 23.75 -4.99
CA THR A 12 -18.83 23.79 -5.10
C THR A 12 -18.13 22.90 -4.08
N SER A 13 -18.89 22.08 -3.34
CA SER A 13 -18.46 20.74 -2.97
C SER A 13 -18.36 19.88 -4.23
N ILE A 14 -17.43 20.29 -5.10
CA ILE A 14 -16.73 19.43 -6.04
C ILE A 14 -16.54 18.12 -5.30
N LEU A 15 -16.99 17.04 -5.92
CA LEU A 15 -16.75 15.67 -5.50
C LEU A 15 -15.29 15.54 -5.05
N TYR A 16 -15.04 15.77 -3.77
CA TYR A 16 -13.91 15.20 -3.07
C TYR A 16 -14.28 13.73 -3.04
N ARG A 17 -13.96 13.02 -4.13
CA ARG A 17 -13.93 11.57 -4.12
C ARG A 17 -13.08 11.24 -2.92
N ALA A 18 -13.68 10.61 -1.92
CA ALA A 18 -13.01 10.16 -0.72
C ALA A 18 -11.95 9.13 -1.15
N GLN A 19 -10.80 9.63 -1.58
CA GLN A 19 -9.55 8.88 -1.56
C GLN A 19 -9.43 8.43 -0.10
N ALA A 20 -9.06 7.17 0.14
CA ALA A 20 -8.92 6.69 1.50
C ALA A 20 -7.79 7.49 2.17
N GLU A 21 -8.16 8.59 2.83
CA GLU A 21 -7.26 9.34 3.68
C GLU A 21 -6.91 8.44 4.85
N CYS A 22 -5.66 8.54 5.30
CA CYS A 22 -5.22 7.76 6.44
C CYS A 22 -6.14 8.01 7.64
N PRO A 23 -6.40 6.99 8.49
CA PRO A 23 -7.25 7.19 9.66
C PRO A 23 -6.74 8.34 10.53
N GLU A 24 -7.61 8.94 11.33
CA GLU A 24 -7.22 10.05 12.20
C GLU A 24 -6.02 9.67 13.09
N GLY A 25 -5.02 10.55 13.16
CA GLY A 25 -3.77 10.30 13.88
C GLY A 25 -2.73 9.44 13.14
N TRP A 26 -2.99 9.08 11.88
CA TRP A 26 -2.01 8.42 11.00
C TRP A 26 -1.44 9.39 9.98
N GLU A 27 -0.18 9.17 9.62
CA GLU A 27 0.50 9.93 8.58
C GLU A 27 0.50 9.15 7.26
N THR A 28 0.32 9.86 6.15
CA THR A 28 0.57 9.30 4.83
C THR A 28 2.07 9.33 4.54
N LYS A 29 2.61 8.20 4.08
CA LYS A 29 3.98 8.07 3.57
C LYS A 29 3.95 7.42 2.19
N THR A 30 5.06 7.58 1.48
CA THR A 30 5.30 6.92 0.21
C THR A 30 6.69 6.33 0.21
N VAL A 31 6.84 5.19 -0.45
CA VAL A 31 8.13 4.58 -0.77
C VAL A 31 8.13 4.18 -2.24
N THR A 32 9.18 4.55 -2.96
CA THR A 32 9.39 4.11 -4.33
C THR A 32 10.53 3.10 -4.33
N ALA A 33 10.28 1.91 -4.87
CA ALA A 33 11.23 0.82 -4.88
C ALA A 33 11.15 0.03 -6.20
N GLN A 34 12.26 -0.61 -6.55
CA GLN A 34 12.36 -1.45 -7.74
C GLN A 34 11.90 -2.87 -7.42
N TYR A 35 10.84 -3.33 -8.07
CA TYR A 35 10.48 -4.74 -8.12
C TYR A 35 11.20 -5.38 -9.30
N SER A 36 11.94 -6.45 -9.05
CA SER A 36 12.60 -7.21 -10.10
C SER A 36 12.44 -8.71 -9.88
N TYR A 37 12.30 -9.44 -10.98
CA TYR A 37 12.26 -10.90 -10.96
C TYR A 37 12.69 -11.46 -12.33
N ASN A 38 13.11 -12.72 -12.33
CA ASN A 38 13.46 -13.43 -13.56
C ASN A 38 12.32 -14.37 -13.96
N TYR A 39 11.95 -14.35 -15.24
CA TYR A 39 10.94 -15.26 -15.80
C TYR A 39 11.42 -15.80 -17.15
N ASN A 40 11.49 -17.12 -17.26
CA ASN A 40 11.96 -17.81 -18.47
C ASN A 40 13.30 -17.28 -19.01
N GLY A 41 14.22 -16.93 -18.12
CA GLY A 41 15.56 -16.41 -18.49
C GLY A 41 15.60 -14.93 -18.84
N TYR A 42 14.46 -14.23 -18.86
CA TYR A 42 14.39 -12.78 -19.03
C TYR A 42 14.25 -12.09 -17.67
N SER A 43 15.04 -11.03 -17.46
CA SER A 43 14.89 -10.17 -16.29
C SER A 43 13.81 -9.13 -16.55
N PHE A 44 12.86 -9.03 -15.63
CA PHE A 44 11.90 -7.94 -15.56
C PHE A 44 12.26 -7.04 -14.38
N SER A 45 12.10 -5.74 -14.58
CA SER A 45 12.26 -4.75 -13.53
C SER A 45 11.31 -3.59 -13.75
N CYS A 46 10.64 -3.15 -12.68
CA CYS A 46 9.86 -1.93 -12.67
C CYS A 46 9.90 -1.23 -11.32
N PHE A 47 9.83 0.10 -11.34
CA PHE A 47 9.66 0.89 -10.13
C PHE A 47 8.19 1.06 -9.81
N PHE A 48 7.83 0.77 -8.57
CA PHE A 48 6.50 1.08 -8.03
C PHE A 48 6.64 2.06 -6.88
N THR A 49 5.68 2.97 -6.82
CA THR A 49 5.42 3.79 -5.66
C THR A 49 4.30 3.15 -4.85
N ILE A 50 4.57 2.92 -3.57
CA ILE A 50 3.63 2.38 -2.60
C ILE A 50 3.28 3.51 -1.62
N LYS A 51 2.00 3.89 -1.61
CA LYS A 51 1.42 4.81 -0.65
C LYS A 51 0.82 4.00 0.50
N TYR A 52 1.20 4.36 1.72
CA TYR A 52 0.77 3.68 2.93
C TYR A 52 0.56 4.69 4.04
N CYS A 53 -0.28 4.31 5.00
CA CYS A 53 -0.49 5.02 6.23
C CYS A 53 0.38 4.41 7.31
N CYS A 54 0.92 5.25 8.19
CA CYS A 54 1.61 4.75 9.36
C CYS A 54 1.38 5.59 10.61
N ARG A 55 1.54 4.95 11.76
CA ARG A 55 1.61 5.63 13.06
C ARG A 55 2.51 4.85 14.02
N TRP A 56 2.99 5.57 15.02
CA TRP A 56 3.55 4.97 16.23
C TRP A 56 2.45 4.78 17.28
N ASN A 57 2.22 3.54 17.70
CA ASN A 57 1.36 3.24 18.83
C ASN A 57 2.18 3.29 20.11
N ASN A 58 1.99 4.36 20.89
CA ASN A 58 2.79 4.59 22.09
C ASN A 58 2.47 3.63 23.25
N ASP A 59 1.26 3.05 23.26
CA ASP A 59 0.82 2.13 24.31
C ASP A 59 1.41 0.74 24.10
N LEU A 60 1.41 0.26 22.85
CA LEU A 60 1.94 -1.05 22.49
C LEU A 60 3.44 -1.02 22.14
N LYS A 61 4.02 0.17 21.98
CA LYS A 61 5.39 0.37 21.46
C LYS A 61 5.59 -0.31 20.10
N THR A 62 4.63 -0.10 19.20
CA THR A 62 4.61 -0.73 17.87
C THR A 62 4.47 0.30 16.76
N VAL A 63 5.15 0.06 15.65
CA VAL A 63 4.89 0.77 14.39
C VAL A 63 3.74 0.07 13.69
N GLU A 64 2.66 0.78 13.41
CA GLU A 64 1.51 0.24 12.69
C GLU A 64 1.47 0.82 11.27
N LEU A 65 1.23 -0.04 10.29
CA LEU A 65 1.29 0.28 8.86
C LEU A 65 0.02 -0.24 8.16
N ILE A 66 -0.52 0.54 7.21
CA ILE A 66 -1.64 0.13 6.35
C ILE A 66 -1.29 0.50 4.91
N ILE A 67 -1.32 -0.47 3.98
CA ILE A 67 -1.12 -0.18 2.55
C ILE A 67 -2.41 0.36 1.97
N ASP A 68 -2.31 1.44 1.19
CA ASP A 68 -3.48 2.13 0.64
C ASP A 68 -3.54 2.04 -0.88
N GLU A 69 -2.43 2.38 -1.55
CA GLU A 69 -2.36 2.49 -3.00
C GLU A 69 -0.98 2.09 -3.52
N ILE A 70 -0.92 1.39 -4.65
CA ILE A 70 0.30 1.00 -5.33
C ILE A 70 0.16 1.41 -6.79
N TYR A 71 1.19 2.03 -7.38
CA TYR A 71 1.20 2.39 -8.79
C TYR A 71 2.62 2.41 -9.35
N PRO A 72 2.82 2.12 -10.64
CA PRO A 72 4.13 2.16 -11.24
C PRO A 72 4.58 3.61 -11.41
N THR A 73 5.85 3.88 -11.12
CA THR A 73 6.38 5.25 -11.06
C THR A 73 6.74 5.80 -12.45
N TYR A 74 7.27 4.94 -13.33
CA TYR A 74 7.85 5.37 -14.61
C TYR A 74 7.29 4.62 -15.83
N SER A 75 6.33 3.71 -15.64
CA SER A 75 5.77 2.91 -16.75
C SER A 75 4.39 2.35 -16.41
N SER A 76 3.35 2.80 -17.13
CA SER A 76 1.95 2.40 -16.91
C SER A 76 1.70 0.90 -17.15
N ILE A 77 2.52 0.25 -17.97
CA ILE A 77 2.34 -1.15 -18.39
C ILE A 77 2.94 -2.17 -17.43
N CYS A 78 3.64 -1.76 -16.35
CA CYS A 78 4.32 -2.71 -15.46
C CYS A 78 3.41 -3.79 -14.87
N TRP A 79 2.15 -3.44 -14.61
CA TRP A 79 1.13 -4.39 -14.14
C TRP A 79 0.92 -5.58 -15.08
N LEU A 80 1.02 -5.36 -16.40
CA LEU A 80 0.85 -6.40 -17.42
C LEU A 80 1.95 -7.46 -17.40
N PHE A 81 3.07 -7.16 -16.76
CA PHE A 81 4.23 -8.03 -16.69
C PHE A 81 4.40 -8.68 -15.33
N ILE A 82 3.48 -8.50 -14.37
CA ILE A 82 3.53 -9.25 -13.11
C ILE A 82 2.96 -10.66 -13.36
N ARG A 83 3.79 -11.69 -13.20
CA ARG A 83 3.42 -13.10 -13.41
C ARG A 83 3.18 -13.86 -12.10
N ASN A 84 3.84 -13.44 -11.02
CA ASN A 84 3.69 -14.02 -9.70
C ASN A 84 3.20 -12.94 -8.72
N TRP A 85 1.89 -12.89 -8.52
CA TRP A 85 1.24 -11.92 -7.64
C TRP A 85 1.54 -12.14 -6.17
N TYR A 86 1.72 -13.39 -5.75
CA TYR A 86 2.14 -13.71 -4.38
C TYR A 86 3.51 -13.09 -4.08
N HIS A 87 4.50 -13.32 -4.95
CA HIS A 87 5.83 -12.74 -4.78
C HIS A 87 5.83 -11.21 -4.86
N PHE A 88 5.02 -10.64 -5.76
CA PHE A 88 4.86 -9.18 -5.82
C PHE A 88 4.27 -8.61 -4.53
N ASN A 89 3.21 -9.21 -3.99
CA ASN A 89 2.57 -8.74 -2.77
C ASN A 89 3.50 -8.89 -1.55
N ASP A 90 4.25 -9.99 -1.46
CA ASP A 90 5.26 -10.14 -0.41
C ASP A 90 6.37 -9.09 -0.52
N TRP A 91 6.83 -8.79 -1.74
CA TRP A 91 7.77 -7.69 -1.99
C TRP A 91 7.21 -6.33 -1.56
N VAL A 92 5.94 -6.01 -1.87
CA VAL A 92 5.28 -4.78 -1.43
C VAL A 92 5.27 -4.71 0.09
N HIS A 93 4.86 -5.79 0.77
CA HIS A 93 4.76 -5.85 2.22
C HIS A 93 6.12 -5.64 2.89
N ASN A 94 7.16 -6.32 2.40
CA ASN A 94 8.53 -6.17 2.91
C ASN A 94 9.06 -4.75 2.66
N THR A 95 8.82 -4.17 1.48
CA THR A 95 9.24 -2.80 1.15
C THR A 95 8.60 -1.78 2.11
N VAL A 96 7.31 -1.92 2.40
CA VAL A 96 6.62 -1.03 3.35
C VAL A 96 7.16 -1.22 4.76
N ALA A 97 7.34 -2.46 5.22
CA ALA A 97 7.94 -2.77 6.53
C ALA A 97 9.38 -2.24 6.66
N GLU A 98 10.16 -2.25 5.58
CA GLU A 98 11.51 -1.68 5.52
C GLU A 98 11.50 -0.16 5.65
N SER A 99 10.54 0.50 4.99
CA SER A 99 10.39 1.96 5.03
C SER A 99 9.81 2.50 6.35
N SER A 100 9.41 1.62 7.27
CA SER A 100 8.73 1.96 8.53
C SER A 100 9.57 2.78 9.51
N VAL A 101 10.89 2.88 9.29
CA VAL A 101 11.79 3.76 10.07
C VAL A 101 11.33 5.23 10.03
N ASN A 102 10.57 5.61 9.01
CA ASN A 102 10.03 6.96 8.83
C ASN A 102 8.73 7.23 9.62
N CYS A 103 8.29 6.27 10.43
CA CYS A 103 6.99 6.28 11.10
C CYS A 103 7.06 6.37 12.64
N ASN A 104 8.24 6.75 13.17
CA ASN A 104 8.56 7.10 14.57
C ASN A 104 8.74 5.91 15.54
N PRO A 105 9.44 6.07 16.68
CA PRO A 105 10.75 6.71 16.92
C PRO A 105 11.91 5.87 16.34
N PRO A 106 13.18 6.29 16.49
CA PRO A 106 14.31 5.42 16.12
C PRO A 106 14.17 4.06 16.79
N TYR A 107 14.45 3.00 16.02
CA TYR A 107 14.45 1.64 16.54
C TYR A 107 15.44 1.51 17.69
N PRO A 108 15.14 0.69 18.71
CA PRO A 108 16.01 0.59 19.87
C PRO A 108 17.26 -0.22 19.53
N PRO A 109 18.35 -0.08 20.31
CA PRO A 109 19.50 -0.96 20.20
C PRO A 109 19.10 -2.43 20.43
N CYS A 110 19.68 -3.35 19.66
CA CYS A 110 19.43 -4.79 19.83
C CYS A 110 19.96 -5.34 21.17
N ASP A 111 20.85 -4.61 21.83
CA ASP A 111 21.46 -4.93 23.14
C ASP A 111 20.87 -4.10 24.31
N ASP A 112 19.80 -3.34 24.08
CA ASP A 112 19.14 -2.52 25.13
C ASP A 112 18.49 -3.41 26.20
N PRO A 113 18.90 -3.31 27.48
CA PRO A 113 18.45 -4.22 28.54
C PRO A 113 16.95 -4.10 28.89
N ILE A 114 16.27 -3.05 28.41
CA ILE A 114 14.88 -2.74 28.72
C ILE A 114 13.99 -2.95 27.48
N ASN A 115 14.41 -2.44 26.32
CA ASN A 115 13.63 -2.49 25.08
C ASN A 115 14.45 -3.03 23.91
N PHE A 116 14.75 -4.33 23.88
CA PHE A 116 15.59 -4.94 22.84
C PHE A 116 15.02 -4.85 21.41
N TYR A 117 13.71 -4.60 21.24
CA TYR A 117 13.06 -4.52 19.94
C TYR A 117 11.75 -3.72 19.97
N TYR A 118 11.31 -3.25 18.81
CA TYR A 118 9.92 -2.87 18.54
C TYR A 118 9.27 -3.88 17.61
N ASP A 119 7.94 -3.99 17.68
CA ASP A 119 7.18 -4.70 16.65
C ASP A 119 6.74 -3.71 15.55
N ILE A 120 6.85 -4.15 14.30
CA ILE A 120 6.23 -3.54 13.13
C ILE A 120 5.03 -4.41 12.76
N ARG A 121 3.83 -3.84 12.73
CA ARG A 121 2.60 -4.51 12.32
C ARG A 121 2.08 -3.90 11.03
N LEU A 122 2.04 -4.70 9.97
CA LEU A 122 1.48 -4.32 8.68
C LEU A 122 0.11 -4.95 8.49
N VAL A 123 -0.90 -4.11 8.37
CA VAL A 123 -2.27 -4.50 8.01
C VAL A 123 -2.42 -4.40 6.49
N ALA A 124 -2.56 -5.57 5.86
CA ALA A 124 -2.84 -5.71 4.43
C ALA A 124 -4.29 -6.21 4.27
N TYR A 125 -5.18 -5.34 3.82
CA TYR A 125 -6.57 -5.71 3.55
C TYR A 125 -6.67 -6.63 2.33
N TYR A 126 -7.66 -7.53 2.32
CA TYR A 126 -7.76 -8.55 1.27
C TYR A 126 -8.27 -8.01 -0.07
N CYS A 127 -9.17 -7.03 -0.07
CA CYS A 127 -9.85 -6.60 -1.29
C CYS A 127 -9.19 -5.37 -1.93
N TRP A 128 -8.88 -5.50 -3.21
CA TRP A 128 -8.25 -4.49 -4.04
C TRP A 128 -9.04 -4.26 -5.33
N TYR A 129 -8.87 -3.10 -5.94
CA TYR A 129 -9.36 -2.81 -7.28
C TYR A 129 -8.30 -2.07 -8.07
N PHE A 130 -8.42 -2.10 -9.39
CA PHE A 130 -7.60 -1.32 -10.29
C PHE A 130 -8.37 -0.09 -10.76
N GLU A 131 -7.68 1.05 -10.80
CA GLU A 131 -8.21 2.30 -11.33
C GLU A 131 -7.16 2.93 -12.22
N ASN A 132 -7.49 3.12 -13.50
CA ASN A 132 -6.69 3.90 -14.42
C ASN A 132 -7.19 5.33 -14.39
N TRP A 133 -6.40 6.26 -13.87
CA TRP A 133 -6.84 7.65 -13.74
C TRP A 133 -5.73 8.65 -14.02
N GLU A 134 -6.15 9.81 -14.47
CA GLU A 134 -5.30 10.96 -14.78
C GLU A 134 -5.31 11.92 -13.59
N LYS A 135 -4.16 12.11 -12.93
CA LYS A 135 -4.10 12.88 -11.68
C LYS A 135 -4.48 14.35 -11.83
N TYR A 136 -4.00 14.96 -12.91
CA TYR A 136 -4.31 16.32 -13.30
C TYR A 136 -4.65 16.34 -14.79
N ILE A 137 -5.58 17.20 -15.19
CA ILE A 137 -5.97 17.34 -16.60
C ILE A 137 -4.72 17.64 -17.45
N GLY A 138 -4.46 16.79 -18.44
CA GLY A 138 -3.28 16.81 -19.31
C GLY A 138 -2.17 15.84 -18.91
N ASP A 139 -2.28 15.13 -17.78
CA ASP A 139 -1.30 14.11 -17.36
C ASP A 139 -1.54 12.77 -18.08
N ASP A 140 -0.50 11.92 -18.07
CA ASP A 140 -0.67 10.54 -18.46
C ASP A 140 -1.59 9.80 -17.47
N TYR A 141 -2.42 8.91 -18.00
CA TYR A 141 -3.22 8.01 -17.18
C TYR A 141 -2.31 7.00 -16.47
N ILE A 142 -2.51 6.86 -15.16
CA ILE A 142 -1.77 5.94 -14.30
C ILE A 142 -2.72 4.88 -13.79
N LEU A 143 -2.37 3.62 -14.04
CA LEU A 143 -3.04 2.48 -13.44
C LEU A 143 -2.54 2.29 -12.00
N SER A 144 -3.41 2.54 -11.05
CA SER A 144 -3.19 2.27 -9.63
C SER A 144 -3.95 1.02 -9.18
N LYS A 145 -3.35 0.27 -8.27
CA LYS A 145 -4.02 -0.76 -7.46
C LYS A 145 -4.36 -0.14 -6.10
N LYS A 146 -5.64 -0.08 -5.76
CA LYS A 146 -6.17 0.61 -4.57
C LYS A 146 -6.97 -0.34 -3.69
N ARG A 147 -6.90 -0.14 -2.38
CA ARG A 147 -7.68 -0.91 -1.41
C ARG A 147 -9.17 -0.57 -1.52
N CYS A 148 -10.04 -1.56 -1.46
CA CYS A 148 -11.49 -1.33 -1.36
C CYS A 148 -11.88 -0.76 0.01
N GLN A 149 -12.90 0.10 0.07
CA GLN A 149 -13.34 0.73 1.33
C GLN A 149 -14.13 -0.23 2.22
N ASN A 150 -14.28 0.11 3.50
CA ASN A 150 -15.13 -0.56 4.50
C ASN A 150 -14.86 -2.06 4.71
N GLN A 151 -13.59 -2.46 4.61
CA GLN A 151 -13.17 -3.82 4.90
C GLN A 151 -12.88 -4.01 6.39
N THR A 152 -13.25 -5.17 6.93
CA THR A 152 -12.92 -5.59 8.31
C THR A 152 -12.00 -6.80 8.35
N ASN A 153 -11.90 -7.50 7.22
CA ASN A 153 -11.02 -8.63 7.00
C ASN A 153 -9.67 -8.14 6.45
N TYR A 154 -8.58 -8.60 7.05
CA TYR A 154 -7.21 -8.26 6.66
C TYR A 154 -6.24 -9.35 7.09
N CYS A 155 -5.04 -9.29 6.55
CA CYS A 155 -3.90 -10.00 7.08
C CYS A 155 -2.99 -9.05 7.84
N GLU A 156 -2.49 -9.50 8.98
CA GLU A 156 -1.48 -8.80 9.75
C GLU A 156 -0.16 -9.55 9.65
N LYS A 157 0.87 -8.88 9.12
CA LYS A 157 2.24 -9.36 9.19
C LYS A 157 2.98 -8.62 10.29
N THR A 158 3.69 -9.36 11.13
CA THR A 158 4.47 -8.81 12.24
C THR A 158 5.96 -9.09 12.06
N TRP A 159 6.78 -8.06 12.23
CA TRP A 159 8.24 -8.16 12.30
C TRP A 159 8.74 -7.55 13.60
N ARG A 160 9.82 -8.09 14.15
CA ARG A 160 10.61 -7.43 15.18
C ARG A 160 11.76 -6.66 14.58
N VAL A 161 12.02 -5.47 15.10
CA VAL A 161 13.07 -4.58 14.60
C VAL A 161 13.92 -3.97 15.73
N CYS A 162 15.23 -3.90 15.51
CA CYS A 162 16.19 -3.20 16.36
C CYS A 162 17.39 -2.72 15.53
N ILE A 163 18.28 -1.91 16.11
CA ILE A 163 19.53 -1.44 15.50
C ILE A 163 20.71 -2.15 16.17
N ASP A 164 21.51 -2.85 15.38
CA ASP A 164 22.75 -3.48 15.82
C ASP A 164 23.92 -2.52 15.58
N TYR A 165 24.40 -1.94 16.68
CA TYR A 165 25.55 -1.01 16.69
C TYR A 165 26.92 -1.72 16.68
N SER A 166 26.97 -3.05 16.66
CA SER A 166 28.24 -3.78 16.47
C SER A 166 28.79 -3.68 15.04
N TYR A 167 27.96 -3.25 14.08
CA TYR A 167 28.34 -3.00 12.69
C TYR A 167 28.64 -1.52 12.40
N ASN A 168 29.50 -1.25 11.40
CA ASN A 168 29.75 0.10 10.88
C ASN A 168 29.49 0.16 9.35
N PRO A 169 28.46 0.90 8.88
CA PRO A 169 27.46 1.62 9.68
C PRO A 169 26.54 0.65 10.46
N PRO A 170 25.84 1.12 11.51
CA PRO A 170 24.88 0.32 12.27
C PRO A 170 23.85 -0.33 11.36
N ARG A 171 23.48 -1.58 11.66
CA ARG A 171 22.55 -2.36 10.82
C ARG A 171 21.19 -2.47 11.48
N ILE A 172 20.14 -2.21 10.71
CA ILE A 172 18.77 -2.51 11.14
C ILE A 172 18.56 -4.02 11.01
N ILE A 173 18.33 -4.68 12.14
CA ILE A 173 17.96 -6.09 12.18
C ILE A 173 16.44 -6.19 12.17
N ARG A 174 15.89 -6.93 11.21
CA ARG A 174 14.45 -7.16 11.08
C ARG A 174 14.19 -8.65 10.97
N THR A 175 13.35 -9.17 11.85
CA THR A 175 13.00 -10.59 11.90
C THR A 175 11.50 -10.74 11.72
N PHE A 176 11.08 -11.50 10.70
CA PHE A 176 9.67 -11.84 10.53
C PHE A 176 9.21 -12.78 11.65
N ILE A 177 8.05 -12.49 12.25
CA ILE A 177 7.52 -13.22 13.41
C ILE A 177 6.27 -14.02 13.04
N SER A 178 5.30 -13.37 12.38
CA SER A 178 4.02 -14.00 12.10
C SER A 178 3.29 -13.37 10.92
N SER A 179 2.43 -14.16 10.31
CA SER A 179 1.38 -13.78 9.36
C SER A 179 0.07 -14.33 9.93
N ILE A 180 -0.89 -13.46 10.23
CA ILE A 180 -2.17 -13.85 10.84
C ILE A 180 -3.31 -13.32 9.99
N SER A 181 -4.19 -14.22 9.57
CA SER A 181 -5.39 -13.89 8.81
C SER A 181 -6.56 -13.59 9.75
N TYR A 182 -7.18 -12.42 9.58
CA TYR A 182 -8.37 -12.00 10.32
C TYR A 182 -9.58 -11.98 9.39
N GLY A 183 -10.47 -12.95 9.57
CA GLY A 183 -11.66 -13.13 8.73
C GLY A 183 -11.37 -13.79 7.37
N GLN A 184 -12.37 -13.79 6.50
CA GLN A 184 -12.27 -14.30 5.14
C GLN A 184 -12.48 -13.16 4.14
N PRO A 185 -11.91 -13.23 2.92
CA PRO A 185 -12.16 -12.22 1.89
C PRO A 185 -13.64 -12.07 1.57
N GLN A 186 -14.14 -10.82 1.55
CA GLN A 186 -15.53 -10.50 1.21
C GLN A 186 -15.71 -10.10 -0.27
N CYS A 187 -14.71 -10.34 -1.10
CA CYS A 187 -14.68 -10.03 -2.53
C CYS A 187 -14.31 -11.28 -3.34
N PRO A 188 -14.66 -11.33 -4.65
CA PRO A 188 -14.30 -12.44 -5.53
C PRO A 188 -12.79 -12.68 -5.58
N THR A 189 -12.34 -13.93 -5.58
CA THR A 189 -10.92 -14.29 -5.69
C THR A 189 -10.34 -14.16 -7.10
N ASN A 190 -11.19 -13.91 -8.09
CA ASN A 190 -10.77 -13.79 -9.48
C ASN A 190 -10.25 -12.37 -9.71
N MET A 191 -8.94 -12.26 -9.92
CA MET A 191 -8.32 -11.02 -10.35
C MET A 191 -8.92 -10.59 -11.71
N PRO A 192 -9.34 -9.33 -11.86
CA PRO A 192 -9.87 -8.83 -13.12
C PRO A 192 -8.79 -8.78 -14.19
N GLU A 193 -9.16 -9.09 -15.42
CA GLU A 193 -8.27 -8.97 -16.57
C GLU A 193 -8.00 -7.49 -16.87
N LEU A 194 -6.72 -7.13 -16.96
CA LEU A 194 -6.29 -5.79 -17.35
C LEU A 194 -6.38 -5.65 -18.88
N PRO A 195 -6.67 -4.44 -19.40
CA PRO A 195 -6.64 -4.21 -20.84
C PRO A 195 -5.28 -4.61 -21.44
N PRO A 196 -5.23 -5.28 -22.61
CA PRO A 196 -3.95 -5.62 -23.24
C PRO A 196 -3.18 -4.36 -23.66
N GLU A 197 -1.90 -4.52 -23.96
CA GLU A 197 -1.08 -3.42 -24.48
C GLU A 197 -1.69 -2.84 -25.78
N GLY A 198 -1.75 -1.51 -25.87
CA GLY A 198 -2.34 -0.80 -27.01
C GLY A 198 -3.86 -0.65 -26.98
N ASP A 199 -4.56 -1.17 -25.97
CA ASP A 199 -6.01 -0.96 -25.80
C ASP A 199 -6.33 0.53 -25.54
N PRO A 200 -7.33 1.14 -26.21
CA PRO A 200 -7.68 2.55 -26.01
C PRO A 200 -8.12 2.87 -24.57
N ARG A 201 -8.50 1.87 -23.77
CA ARG A 201 -8.82 2.04 -22.35
C ARG A 201 -7.66 2.62 -21.54
N TRP A 202 -6.41 2.43 -21.96
CA TRP A 202 -5.26 3.03 -21.28
C TRP A 202 -5.28 4.56 -21.30
N GLY A 203 -5.96 5.20 -22.27
CA GLY A 203 -6.10 6.65 -22.39
C GLY A 203 -7.39 7.24 -21.82
N GLN A 204 -8.12 6.50 -20.98
CA GLN A 204 -9.37 6.98 -20.37
C GLN A 204 -9.55 6.44 -18.94
N HIS A 205 -10.43 7.10 -18.17
CA HIS A 205 -10.73 6.68 -16.81
C HIS A 205 -11.53 5.38 -16.80
N TRP A 206 -11.08 4.39 -16.02
CA TRP A 206 -11.84 3.17 -15.75
C TRP A 206 -11.46 2.56 -14.40
N ILE A 207 -12.36 1.75 -13.87
CA ILE A 207 -12.23 1.09 -12.56
C ILE A 207 -12.69 -0.37 -12.70
N THR A 208 -11.99 -1.32 -12.07
CA THR A 208 -12.43 -2.73 -11.98
C THR A 208 -13.30 -2.98 -10.74
N SER A 209 -14.01 -4.10 -10.73
CA SER A 209 -14.61 -4.60 -9.49
C SER A 209 -13.53 -5.01 -8.48
N CYS A 210 -13.86 -4.95 -7.18
CA CYS A 210 -12.99 -5.45 -6.12
C CYS A 210 -12.70 -6.95 -6.30
N PHE A 211 -11.48 -7.35 -6.00
CA PHE A 211 -11.03 -8.74 -5.99
C PHE A 211 -10.16 -9.03 -4.76
N ALA A 212 -10.17 -10.28 -4.31
CA ALA A 212 -9.43 -10.74 -3.15
C ALA A 212 -8.02 -11.13 -3.54
N GLU A 213 -7.07 -10.70 -2.73
CA GLU A 213 -5.71 -11.20 -2.73
C GLU A 213 -5.47 -11.95 -1.43
N PRO A 214 -5.28 -13.27 -1.48
CA PRO A 214 -5.06 -14.06 -0.27
C PRO A 214 -3.76 -13.60 0.42
N CYS A 215 -3.69 -13.81 1.73
CA CYS A 215 -2.49 -13.46 2.47
C CYS A 215 -1.30 -14.38 2.14
N GLU A 216 -1.61 -15.61 1.77
CA GLU A 216 -0.71 -16.70 1.40
C GLU A 216 -1.21 -17.42 0.15
#